data_AF-A0A368FX93-F1
#
_entry.id   AF-A0A368FX93-F1
#
_cell.length_a   1.000
_cell.length_b   1.000
_cell.length_c   1.000
_cell.angle_alpha   90.00
_cell.angle_beta   90.00
_cell.angle_gamma   90.00
#
_symmetry.space_group_name_H-M   'P 1'
#
loop_
_entity.id
_entity.type
_entity.pdbx_description
1 polymer ?
#
loop_
_entity_poly.entity_id
_entity_poly.type
_entity_poly.pdbx_seq_one_letter_code
_entity_poly.pdbx_strand_id
1 'polypeptide(L)'
;MSCLQTNSSGIALSSCVLALLLNDYRNRLEVRRRSRLMFRNSVKALFEMYVTFLQIDSCVAKCLVKPMFQCLDVLVDNNPDSDDLVTMGVLMTDHGATLNNINSYLMDRLVVKMRSKICSDDEQMNGYIRRIFLHVLDLWAFGWNELTIPESLTMTYPTVEHKESPPPERKKHVVKKEFGSKESVV
;
A
#
# COMPACT_ATOMS: atom_id res chain seq x y z
N MET A 1 21.03 12.62 -18.66
CA MET A 1 20.87 12.12 -17.29
C MET A 1 21.75 12.94 -16.37
N SER A 2 21.18 13.94 -15.68
CA SER A 2 21.91 14.67 -14.64
C SER A 2 21.84 13.87 -13.34
N CYS A 3 22.96 13.32 -12.91
CA CYS A 3 23.06 12.71 -11.59
C CYS A 3 22.90 13.83 -10.55
N LEU A 4 21.89 13.76 -9.68
CA LEU A 4 21.74 14.66 -8.55
C LEU A 4 23.03 14.56 -7.71
N GLN A 5 23.83 15.63 -7.66
CA GLN A 5 25.00 15.69 -6.79
C GLN A 5 24.52 15.70 -5.33
N THR A 6 24.43 14.52 -4.73
CA THR A 6 24.16 14.37 -3.30
C THR A 6 25.46 14.58 -2.54
N ASN A 7 25.45 15.51 -1.58
CA ASN A 7 26.57 15.68 -0.67
C ASN A 7 26.71 14.45 0.27
N SER A 8 27.82 14.35 1.00
CA SER A 8 28.11 13.20 1.88
C SER A 8 26.98 12.91 2.89
N SER A 9 26.29 13.95 3.36
CA SER A 9 25.13 13.81 4.26
C SER A 9 23.91 13.18 3.57
N GLY A 10 23.65 13.53 2.30
CA GLY A 10 22.58 12.94 1.50
C GLY A 10 22.79 11.45 1.22
N ILE A 11 24.03 11.05 0.95
CA ILE A 11 24.40 9.64 0.74
C ILE A 11 24.28 8.82 2.03
N ALA A 12 24.67 9.40 3.17
CA ALA A 12 24.51 8.75 4.47
C ALA A 12 23.02 8.54 4.79
N LEU A 13 22.17 9.55 4.57
CA LEU A 13 20.74 9.45 4.79
C LEU A 13 20.09 8.38 3.89
N SER A 14 20.38 8.38 2.59
CA SER A 14 19.83 7.38 1.66
C SER A 14 20.21 5.96 2.05
N SER A 15 21.46 5.76 2.51
CA SER A 15 21.95 4.49 3.02
C SER A 15 21.22 4.05 4.30
N CYS A 16 20.99 4.98 5.24
CA CYS A 16 20.21 4.71 6.45
C CYS A 16 18.76 4.33 6.13
N VAL A 17 18.11 5.05 5.21
CA VAL A 17 16.73 4.73 4.78
C VAL A 17 16.65 3.36 4.12
N LEU A 18 17.59 3.05 3.23
CA LEU A 18 17.68 1.72 2.61
C LEU A 18 17.86 0.63 3.67
N ALA A 19 18.73 0.84 4.66
CA ALA A 19 18.96 -0.13 5.73
C ALA A 19 17.68 -0.39 6.55
N LEU A 20 16.91 0.65 6.87
CA LEU A 20 15.63 0.52 7.58
C LEU A 20 14.60 -0.26 6.75
N LEU A 21 14.42 0.08 5.48
CA LEU A 21 13.49 -0.63 4.59
C LEU A 21 13.85 -2.11 4.45
N LEU A 22 15.14 -2.41 4.27
CA LEU A 22 15.61 -3.79 4.16
C LEU A 22 15.50 -4.54 5.49
N ASN A 23 15.64 -3.86 6.62
CA ASN A 23 15.42 -4.46 7.94
C ASN A 23 13.94 -4.83 8.14
N ASP A 24 13.01 -3.94 7.81
CA ASP A 24 11.57 -4.21 7.91
C ASP A 24 11.17 -5.35 6.98
N TYR A 25 11.69 -5.37 5.75
CA TYR A 25 11.48 -6.48 4.81
C TYR A 25 12.04 -7.82 5.32
N ARG A 26 13.26 -7.83 5.88
CA ARG A 26 13.86 -9.05 6.45
C ARG A 26 12.99 -9.61 7.58
N ASN A 27 12.41 -8.74 8.38
CA ASN A 27 11.54 -9.06 9.50
C ASN A 27 10.04 -9.02 9.14
N ARG A 28 9.67 -9.01 7.85
CA ARG A 28 8.31 -8.70 7.38
C ARG A 28 7.19 -9.51 8.02
N LEU A 29 7.41 -10.81 8.26
CA LEU A 29 6.42 -11.68 8.89
C LEU A 29 6.22 -11.32 10.37
N GLU A 30 7.28 -10.90 11.05
CA GLU A 30 7.22 -10.43 12.43
C GLU A 30 6.53 -9.06 12.52
N VAL A 31 6.88 -8.14 11.62
CA VAL A 31 6.22 -6.83 11.51
C VAL A 31 4.72 -7.03 11.28
N ARG A 32 4.35 -7.90 10.33
CA ARG A 32 2.96 -8.24 10.01
C ARG A 32 2.23 -8.85 11.20
N ARG A 33 2.86 -9.78 11.91
CA ARG A 33 2.29 -10.43 13.11
C ARG A 33 1.98 -9.42 14.21
N ARG A 34 2.85 -8.41 14.40
CA ARG A 34 2.64 -7.35 15.38
C ARG A 34 1.60 -6.32 14.94
N SER A 35 1.64 -5.94 13.67
CA SER A 35 0.68 -5.01 13.09
C SER A 35 0.63 -5.17 11.56
N ARG A 36 -0.52 -5.63 11.07
CA ARG A 36 -0.78 -5.70 9.63
C ARG A 36 -0.75 -4.32 8.97
N LEU A 37 -1.21 -3.28 9.66
CA LEU A 37 -1.13 -1.90 9.19
C LEU A 37 0.33 -1.45 9.01
N MET A 38 1.21 -1.70 9.98
CA MET A 38 2.63 -1.37 9.84
C MET A 38 3.27 -2.13 8.69
N PHE A 39 2.93 -3.40 8.51
CA PHE A 39 3.38 -4.16 7.34
C PHE A 39 2.92 -3.50 6.03
N ARG A 40 1.63 -3.22 5.85
CA ARG A 40 1.11 -2.54 4.65
C ARG A 40 1.81 -1.21 4.39
N ASN A 41 2.03 -0.41 5.42
CA ASN A 41 2.75 0.86 5.30
C ASN A 41 4.22 0.65 4.89
N SER A 42 4.89 -0.37 5.44
CA SER A 42 6.25 -0.73 5.02
C SER A 42 6.30 -1.17 3.56
N VAL A 43 5.29 -1.90 3.06
CA VAL A 43 5.20 -2.26 1.65
C VAL A 43 5.03 -1.01 0.79
N LYS A 44 4.08 -0.13 1.11
CA LYS A 44 3.90 1.14 0.38
C LYS A 44 5.20 1.96 0.36
N ALA A 45 5.89 2.06 1.49
CA ALA A 45 7.18 2.75 1.57
C ALA A 45 8.25 2.14 0.65
N LEU A 46 8.29 0.82 0.45
CA LEU A 46 9.20 0.18 -0.51
C LEU A 46 8.96 0.68 -1.94
N PHE A 47 7.69 0.85 -2.34
CA PHE A 47 7.32 1.31 -3.69
C PHE A 47 7.67 2.79 -3.90
N GLU A 48 7.31 3.66 -2.97
CA GLU A 48 7.64 5.09 -3.03
C GLU A 48 9.16 5.32 -3.04
N MET A 49 9.88 4.58 -2.20
CA MET A 49 11.33 4.69 -2.12
C MET A 49 12.04 4.07 -3.32
N TYR A 50 11.44 3.10 -4.01
CA TYR A 50 11.98 2.60 -5.28
C TYR A 50 12.02 3.71 -6.34
N VAL A 51 10.91 4.44 -6.51
CA VAL A 51 10.84 5.59 -7.44
C VAL A 51 11.86 6.65 -7.04
N THR A 52 11.97 6.95 -5.75
CA THR A 52 12.95 7.92 -5.23
C THR A 52 14.39 7.47 -5.49
N PHE A 53 14.73 6.21 -5.20
CA PHE A 53 16.08 5.69 -5.42
C PHE A 53 16.43 5.58 -6.90
N LEU A 54 15.48 5.34 -7.80
CA LEU A 54 15.74 5.39 -9.24
C LEU A 54 16.27 6.76 -9.70
N GLN A 55 15.81 7.85 -9.08
CA GLN A 55 16.28 9.20 -9.39
C GLN A 55 17.67 9.51 -8.81
N ILE A 56 18.07 8.80 -7.75
CA ILE A 56 19.36 8.97 -7.08
C ILE A 56 20.41 8.05 -7.70
N ASP A 57 20.18 6.74 -7.64
CA ASP A 57 21.03 5.70 -8.18
C ASP A 57 20.22 4.43 -8.49
N SER A 58 20.13 4.09 -9.77
CA SER A 58 19.46 2.87 -10.25
C SER A 58 20.01 1.58 -9.63
N CYS A 59 21.28 1.53 -9.23
CA CYS A 59 21.89 0.37 -8.58
C CYS A 59 21.30 0.17 -7.19
N VAL A 60 21.12 1.25 -6.42
CA VAL A 60 20.49 1.22 -5.11
C VAL A 60 19.02 0.80 -5.22
N ALA A 61 18.29 1.32 -6.21
CA ALA A 61 16.89 0.96 -6.43
C ALA A 61 16.70 -0.56 -6.67
N LYS A 62 17.66 -1.21 -7.35
CA LYS A 62 17.61 -2.67 -7.59
C LYS A 62 17.56 -3.50 -6.30
N CYS A 63 18.07 -2.97 -5.18
CA CYS A 63 17.99 -3.65 -3.88
C CYS A 63 16.54 -3.82 -3.39
N LEU A 64 15.60 -2.99 -3.87
CA LEU A 64 14.19 -3.04 -3.47
C LEU A 64 13.31 -3.94 -4.36
N VAL A 65 13.78 -4.33 -5.54
CA VAL A 65 12.99 -5.12 -6.50
C VAL A 65 12.48 -6.43 -5.90
N LYS A 66 13.39 -7.25 -5.34
CA LYS A 66 13.00 -8.51 -4.69
C LYS A 66 12.07 -8.26 -3.48
N PRO A 67 12.37 -7.33 -2.55
CA PRO A 67 11.45 -6.94 -1.49
C PRO A 67 10.04 -6.58 -1.98
N MET A 68 9.91 -5.77 -3.02
CA MET A 68 8.60 -5.36 -3.56
C MET A 68 7.77 -6.57 -4.00
N PHE A 69 8.32 -7.44 -4.87
CA PHE A 69 7.60 -8.62 -5.35
C PHE A 69 7.23 -9.59 -4.23
N GLN A 70 8.15 -9.87 -3.30
CA GLN A 70 7.88 -10.80 -2.20
C GLN A 70 6.88 -10.24 -1.18
N CYS A 71 6.84 -8.92 -0.97
CA CYS A 71 5.82 -8.30 -0.12
C CYS A 71 4.43 -8.34 -0.78
N LEU A 72 4.34 -8.18 -2.10
CA LEU A 72 3.08 -8.38 -2.84
C LEU A 72 2.58 -9.82 -2.70
N ASP A 73 3.48 -10.82 -2.80
CA ASP A 73 3.13 -12.23 -2.55
C ASP A 73 2.52 -12.42 -1.16
N VAL A 74 3.09 -11.79 -0.13
CA VAL A 74 2.57 -11.87 1.25
C VAL A 74 1.19 -11.20 1.38
N LEU A 75 0.93 -10.10 0.65
CA LEU A 75 -0.36 -9.42 0.68
C LEU A 75 -1.49 -10.23 0.04
N VAL A 76 -1.21 -11.13 -0.90
CA VAL A 76 -2.24 -11.92 -1.59
C VAL A 76 -2.38 -13.36 -1.08
N ASP A 77 -1.29 -14.00 -0.63
CA ASP A 77 -1.30 -15.44 -0.29
C ASP A 77 -1.22 -15.75 1.21
N ASN A 78 -0.67 -14.85 2.04
CA ASN A 78 -0.33 -15.19 3.43
C ASN A 78 -1.44 -14.79 4.43
N ASN A 79 -2.54 -15.54 4.39
CA ASN A 79 -3.76 -15.29 5.18
C ASN A 79 -4.14 -13.79 5.17
N PRO A 80 -4.46 -13.25 3.98
CA PRO A 80 -4.71 -11.82 3.80
C PRO A 80 -6.01 -11.42 4.48
N ASP A 81 -6.09 -10.20 4.99
CA ASP A 81 -7.37 -9.54 5.23
C ASP A 81 -7.79 -8.66 4.05
N SER A 82 -9.02 -8.14 4.08
CA SER A 82 -9.54 -7.24 3.05
C SER A 82 -8.61 -6.05 2.77
N ASP A 83 -8.00 -5.45 3.80
CA ASP A 83 -7.08 -4.31 3.62
C ASP A 83 -5.77 -4.70 2.92
N ASP A 84 -5.28 -5.92 3.14
CA ASP A 84 -4.12 -6.45 2.43
C ASP A 84 -4.42 -6.59 0.94
N LEU A 85 -5.60 -7.12 0.61
CA LEU A 85 -6.05 -7.26 -0.77
C LEU A 85 -6.25 -5.89 -1.43
N VAL A 86 -6.90 -4.94 -0.75
CA VAL A 86 -7.01 -3.55 -1.25
C VAL A 86 -5.63 -2.96 -1.51
N THR A 87 -4.69 -3.12 -0.58
CA THR A 87 -3.32 -2.59 -0.73
C THR A 87 -2.59 -3.23 -1.91
N MET A 88 -2.70 -4.54 -2.09
CA MET A 88 -2.18 -5.25 -3.26
C MET A 88 -2.74 -4.66 -4.56
N GLY A 89 -4.07 -4.53 -4.64
CA GLY A 89 -4.74 -4.01 -5.82
C GLY A 89 -4.30 -2.59 -6.18
N VAL A 90 -4.29 -1.68 -5.20
CA VAL A 90 -3.84 -0.29 -5.39
C VAL A 90 -2.39 -0.22 -5.86
N LEU A 91 -1.47 -0.94 -5.20
CA LEU A 91 -0.06 -0.94 -5.60
C LEU A 91 0.14 -1.49 -7.03
N MET A 92 -0.64 -2.48 -7.44
CA MET A 92 -0.59 -3.05 -8.79
C MET A 92 -1.23 -2.13 -9.83
N THR A 93 -2.25 -1.35 -9.48
CA THR A 93 -2.79 -0.30 -10.33
C THR A 93 -1.75 0.81 -10.54
N ASP A 94 -1.17 1.32 -9.47
CA ASP A 94 -0.30 2.50 -9.50
C ASP A 94 1.10 2.20 -10.05
N HIS A 95 1.64 1.02 -9.74
CA HIS A 95 3.02 0.65 -10.09
C HIS A 95 3.14 -0.57 -11.01
N GLY A 96 2.03 -1.13 -11.50
CA GLY A 96 2.04 -2.33 -12.32
C GLY A 96 2.85 -2.19 -13.60
N ALA A 97 2.79 -1.04 -14.27
CA ALA A 97 3.61 -0.73 -15.44
C ALA A 97 5.11 -0.85 -15.13
N THR A 98 5.54 -0.24 -14.01
CA THR A 98 6.92 -0.28 -13.53
C THR A 98 7.35 -1.71 -13.19
N LEU A 99 6.53 -2.46 -12.44
CA LEU A 99 6.80 -3.85 -12.10
C LEU A 99 6.93 -4.73 -13.35
N ASN A 100 6.05 -4.56 -14.32
CA ASN A 100 6.07 -5.30 -15.57
C ASN A 100 7.36 -5.04 -16.36
N ASN A 101 7.81 -3.78 -16.42
CA ASN A 101 9.07 -3.41 -17.07
C ASN A 101 10.31 -3.95 -16.34
N ILE A 102 10.26 -4.06 -15.01
CA ILE A 102 11.35 -4.64 -14.21
C ILE A 102 11.44 -6.16 -14.43
N ASN A 103 10.32 -6.85 -14.31
CA ASN A 103 10.25 -8.30 -14.42
C ASN A 103 8.83 -8.78 -14.75
N SER A 104 8.52 -8.88 -16.04
CA SER A 104 7.21 -9.33 -16.55
C SER A 104 6.85 -10.75 -16.12
N TYR A 105 7.84 -11.63 -15.92
CA TYR A 105 7.59 -13.00 -15.44
C TYR A 105 7.08 -13.02 -13.99
N LEU A 106 7.70 -12.26 -13.09
CA LEU A 106 7.21 -12.16 -11.70
C LEU A 106 5.86 -11.44 -11.65
N MET A 107 5.65 -10.48 -12.54
CA MET A 107 4.37 -9.79 -12.67
C MET A 107 3.25 -10.74 -13.10
N ASP A 108 3.49 -11.58 -14.11
CA ASP A 108 2.53 -12.59 -14.57
C ASP A 108 2.13 -13.55 -13.43
N ARG A 109 3.10 -13.98 -12.61
CA ARG A 109 2.83 -14.81 -11.44
C ARG A 109 1.92 -14.13 -10.42
N LEU A 110 2.11 -12.84 -10.15
CA LEU A 110 1.22 -12.07 -9.26
C LEU A 110 -0.19 -11.96 -9.85
N VAL A 111 -0.29 -11.72 -11.15
CA VAL A 111 -1.57 -11.65 -11.87
C VAL A 111 -2.32 -12.99 -11.80
N VAL A 112 -1.62 -14.12 -11.94
CA VAL A 112 -2.21 -15.46 -11.76
C VAL A 112 -2.77 -15.63 -10.35
N LYS A 113 -2.07 -15.16 -9.32
CA LYS A 113 -2.56 -15.21 -7.93
C LYS A 113 -3.80 -14.34 -7.74
N MET A 114 -3.81 -13.14 -8.30
CA MET A 114 -5.00 -12.27 -8.26
C MET A 114 -6.20 -12.91 -8.96
N ARG A 115 -6.00 -13.55 -10.12
CA ARG A 115 -7.04 -14.32 -10.83
C ARG A 115 -7.58 -15.46 -9.96
N SER A 116 -6.68 -16.25 -9.37
CA SER A 116 -7.07 -17.34 -8.47
C SER A 116 -7.87 -16.82 -7.27
N LYS A 117 -7.47 -15.68 -6.70
CA LYS A 117 -8.16 -15.04 -5.57
C LYS A 117 -9.55 -14.52 -5.97
N ILE A 118 -9.70 -13.91 -7.14
CA ILE A 118 -11.01 -13.53 -7.69
C ILE A 118 -11.91 -14.76 -7.81
N CYS A 119 -11.41 -15.89 -8.31
CA CYS A 119 -12.23 -17.09 -8.47
C CYS A 119 -12.45 -17.90 -7.18
N SER A 120 -11.96 -17.42 -6.03
CA SER A 120 -12.12 -18.10 -4.75
C SER A 120 -13.39 -17.66 -4.01
N ASP A 121 -13.89 -18.54 -3.14
CA ASP A 121 -14.98 -18.27 -2.18
C ASP A 121 -14.47 -17.65 -0.87
N ASP A 122 -13.32 -16.96 -0.90
CA ASP A 122 -12.73 -16.32 0.27
C ASP A 122 -13.59 -15.16 0.77
N GLU A 123 -13.97 -15.18 2.05
CA GLU A 123 -14.78 -14.14 2.70
C GLU A 123 -14.17 -12.73 2.59
N GLN A 124 -12.84 -12.63 2.50
CA GLN A 124 -12.16 -11.35 2.36
C GLN A 124 -12.34 -10.75 0.97
N MET A 125 -12.70 -11.54 -0.04
CA MET A 125 -12.88 -11.14 -1.45
C MET A 125 -14.30 -10.60 -1.71
N ASN A 126 -14.58 -9.41 -1.19
CA ASN A 126 -15.85 -8.72 -1.44
C ASN A 126 -15.92 -8.07 -2.84
N GLY A 127 -17.11 -7.58 -3.21
CA GLY A 127 -17.35 -6.96 -4.53
C GLY A 127 -16.47 -5.75 -4.83
N TYR A 128 -16.11 -4.97 -3.82
CA TYR A 128 -15.21 -3.81 -3.97
C TYR A 128 -13.79 -4.25 -4.32
N ILE A 129 -13.23 -5.22 -3.59
CA ILE A 129 -11.89 -5.76 -3.85
C ILE A 129 -11.84 -6.47 -5.20
N ARG A 130 -12.88 -7.24 -5.53
CA ARG A 130 -13.01 -7.92 -6.81
C ARG A 130 -12.96 -6.93 -7.97
N ARG A 131 -13.63 -5.78 -7.83
CA ARG A 131 -13.58 -4.70 -8.82
C ARG A 131 -12.16 -4.13 -8.99
N ILE A 132 -11.43 -3.90 -7.90
CA ILE A 132 -10.03 -3.45 -7.98
C ILE A 132 -9.17 -4.49 -8.71
N PHE A 133 -9.31 -5.77 -8.37
CA PHE A 133 -8.50 -6.82 -9.00
C PHE A 133 -8.83 -6.98 -10.47
N LEU A 134 -10.11 -6.93 -10.86
CA LEU A 134 -10.53 -6.94 -12.26
C LEU A 134 -9.90 -5.77 -13.03
N HIS A 135 -9.91 -4.57 -12.46
CA HIS A 135 -9.25 -3.41 -13.08
C HIS A 135 -7.74 -3.65 -13.28
N VAL A 136 -7.04 -4.26 -12.31
CA VAL A 136 -5.62 -4.62 -12.49
C VAL A 136 -5.44 -5.65 -13.62
N LEU A 137 -6.34 -6.63 -13.76
CA LEU A 137 -6.28 -7.59 -14.86
C LEU A 137 -6.50 -6.94 -16.23
N ASP A 138 -7.39 -5.95 -16.29
CA ASP A 138 -7.63 -5.15 -17.49
C ASP A 138 -6.37 -4.36 -17.86
N LEU A 139 -5.78 -3.63 -16.90
CA LEU A 139 -4.52 -2.92 -17.13
C LEU A 139 -3.41 -3.86 -17.61
N TRP A 140 -3.28 -5.04 -16.99
CA TRP A 140 -2.31 -6.06 -17.41
C TRP A 140 -2.53 -6.55 -18.83
N ALA A 141 -3.78 -6.80 -19.23
CA ALA A 141 -4.11 -7.29 -20.57
C ALA A 141 -3.67 -6.32 -21.67
N PHE A 142 -3.62 -5.02 -21.36
CA PHE A 142 -3.15 -3.96 -22.24
C PHE A 142 -1.73 -3.47 -21.88
N GLY A 143 -0.98 -4.21 -21.06
CA GLY A 143 0.40 -3.91 -20.70
C GLY A 143 0.61 -2.58 -19.99
N TRP A 144 -0.41 -2.07 -19.28
CA TRP A 144 -0.47 -0.71 -18.70
C TRP A 144 -0.17 0.41 -19.71
N ASN A 145 -0.44 0.17 -20.99
CA ASN A 145 -0.22 1.19 -22.01
C ASN A 145 -1.50 2.04 -22.19
N GLU A 146 -1.44 3.29 -21.74
CA GLU A 146 -2.55 4.25 -21.80
C GLU A 146 -3.09 4.47 -23.22
N LEU A 147 -2.25 4.29 -24.25
CA LEU A 147 -2.67 4.45 -25.65
C LEU A 147 -3.51 3.27 -26.16
N THR A 148 -3.42 2.11 -25.50
CA THR A 148 -4.12 0.89 -25.94
C THR A 148 -5.27 0.51 -25.02
N ILE A 149 -5.31 1.04 -23.80
CA ILE A 149 -6.41 0.79 -22.85
C ILE A 149 -7.68 1.50 -23.37
N PRO A 150 -8.79 0.77 -23.56
CA PRO A 150 -10.06 1.38 -23.91
C PRO A 150 -10.57 2.36 -22.83
N GLU A 151 -11.19 3.47 -23.25
CA GLU A 151 -11.76 4.47 -22.33
C GLU A 151 -12.79 3.89 -21.34
N SER A 152 -13.50 2.84 -21.73
CA SER A 152 -14.44 2.14 -20.86
C SER A 152 -13.79 1.52 -19.62
N LEU A 153 -12.47 1.29 -19.65
CA LEU A 153 -11.67 0.74 -18.56
C LEU A 153 -10.93 1.83 -17.75
N THR A 154 -10.88 3.06 -18.27
CA THR A 154 -10.33 4.24 -17.56
C THR A 154 -11.40 5.08 -16.88
N MET A 155 -12.70 4.83 -17.14
CA MET A 155 -13.79 5.44 -16.38
C MET A 155 -13.73 5.04 -14.90
N THR A 156 -13.47 6.03 -14.05
CA THR A 156 -13.63 5.90 -12.60
C THR A 156 -15.11 5.72 -12.29
N TYR A 157 -15.59 4.48 -12.09
CA TYR A 157 -16.99 4.35 -11.66
C TYR A 157 -17.15 5.03 -10.30
N PRO A 158 -18.26 5.76 -10.08
CA PRO A 158 -18.51 6.48 -8.84
C PRO A 158 -18.25 5.58 -7.65
N THR A 159 -17.42 6.04 -6.72
CA THR A 159 -17.29 5.43 -5.41
C THR A 159 -18.68 5.53 -4.79
N VAL A 160 -19.35 4.40 -4.57
CA VAL A 160 -20.59 4.39 -3.82
C VAL A 160 -20.22 4.88 -2.42
N GLU A 161 -20.57 6.12 -2.09
CA GLU A 161 -20.46 6.65 -0.75
C GLU A 161 -21.24 5.70 0.16
N HIS A 162 -20.53 4.91 0.95
CA HIS A 162 -21.14 4.29 2.12
C HIS A 162 -21.59 5.45 3.00
N LYS A 163 -22.90 5.72 3.02
CA LYS A 163 -23.50 6.65 3.97
C LYS A 163 -23.05 6.23 5.37
N GLU A 164 -22.12 6.99 5.94
CA GLU A 164 -21.81 6.87 7.35
C GLU A 164 -23.12 7.08 8.11
N SER A 165 -23.51 6.07 8.89
CA SER A 165 -24.56 6.23 9.88
C SER A 165 -24.16 7.38 10.81
N PRO A 166 -25.09 8.31 11.14
CA PRO A 166 -24.75 9.48 11.93
C PRO A 166 -24.16 9.05 13.29
N PRO A 167 -23.14 9.77 13.78
CA PRO A 167 -22.51 9.43 15.06
C PRO A 167 -23.55 9.56 16.18
N PRO A 168 -23.52 8.65 17.19
CA PRO A 168 -24.47 8.69 18.28
C PRO A 168 -24.33 10.01 19.06
N GLU A 169 -25.47 10.68 19.27
CA GLU A 169 -25.56 11.94 20.01
C GLU A 169 -24.90 11.80 21.40
N ARG A 170 -23.86 12.60 21.64
CA ARG A 170 -23.29 12.78 22.97
C ARG A 170 -24.35 13.43 23.87
N LYS A 171 -24.93 12.66 24.79
CA LYS A 171 -25.71 13.19 25.92
C LYS A 171 -24.83 14.13 26.76
N LYS A 172 -24.92 15.44 26.51
CA LYS A 172 -24.38 16.48 27.40
C LYS A 172 -25.34 16.68 28.57
N HIS A 173 -25.21 15.86 29.61
CA HIS A 173 -25.67 16.24 30.95
C HIS A 173 -24.48 16.18 31.91
N VAL A 174 -23.71 17.26 31.94
CA VAL A 174 -22.89 17.59 33.11
C VAL A 174 -23.55 18.78 33.78
N VAL A 175 -24.28 18.45 34.83
CA VAL A 175 -24.90 19.39 35.78
C VAL A 175 -23.78 20.27 36.35
N LYS A 176 -23.88 21.59 36.14
CA LYS A 176 -23.13 22.57 36.92
C LYS A 176 -23.56 22.42 38.38
N LYS A 177 -22.65 21.98 39.26
CA LYS A 177 -22.77 22.19 40.70
C LYS A 177 -21.82 23.31 41.12
N GLU A 178 -22.40 24.24 41.86
CA GLU A 178 -21.86 25.53 42.25
C GLU A 178 -20.76 25.45 43.32
N PHE A 179 -20.09 26.58 43.44
CA PHE A 179 -19.05 26.99 44.38
C PHE A 179 -19.28 26.62 45.84
N GLY A 180 -18.16 26.38 46.54
CA GLY A 180 -18.07 26.62 47.97
C GLY A 180 -17.01 25.78 48.67
N SER A 181 -15.78 26.28 48.79
CA SER A 181 -14.99 25.99 49.98
C SER A 181 -14.14 27.20 50.34
N LYS A 182 -14.31 27.61 51.59
CA LYS A 182 -13.69 28.76 52.24
C LYS A 182 -12.21 28.49 52.45
N GLU A 183 -11.37 29.46 52.10
CA GLU A 183 -10.00 29.54 52.58
C GLU A 183 -9.98 29.81 54.10
N SER A 184 -9.03 29.18 54.79
CA SER A 184 -8.53 29.65 56.08
C SER A 184 -7.05 29.33 56.20
N VAL A 185 -6.28 30.43 56.23
CA VAL A 185 -5.10 30.73 57.05
C VAL A 185 -3.81 29.94 56.78
N VAL A 186 -2.79 30.65 56.28
CA VAL A 186 -1.64 31.15 57.09
C VAL A 186 -1.34 32.58 56.68
#